data_AF-A0A950MR53-F1
#
_entry.id   AF-A0A950MR53-F1
#
_cell.length_a   1.000
_cell.length_b   1.000
_cell.length_c   1.000
_cell.angle_alpha   90.00
_cell.angle_beta   90.00
_cell.angle_gamma   90.00
#
_symmetry.space_group_name_H-M   'P 1'
#
loop_
_entity.id
_entity.type
_entity.pdbx_description
1 polymer ?
#
loop_
_entity_poly.entity_id
_entity_poly.type
_entity_poly.pdbx_seq_one_letter_code
_entity_poly.pdbx_strand_id
1 'polypeptide(L)'
;MNLRDFNRVIRETLFLPILLLIALAAFAGWQIQQSSSALTAIANSDAMTAEINELQKLIIDQETGLRGYQLTSDPAMLAPFRAAAEPIRKHFDHLRRVISGRQDASHKTNELQQLTTVGDRYQLWLGFAMGVLNKDPAIVNDPHLNQRGKDLMDSVRAAIDALSKTETSVRRERSASALELERHEFATLVVA
;
A
#
# COMPACT_ATOMS: atom_id res chain seq x y z
N MET A 1 2.69 -72.20 -12.86
CA MET A 1 2.39 -70.76 -13.11
C MET A 1 3.72 -70.03 -13.27
N ASN A 2 3.98 -69.49 -14.46
CA ASN A 2 5.25 -68.88 -14.83
C ASN A 2 5.40 -67.48 -14.20
N LEU A 3 6.49 -67.24 -13.47
CA LEU A 3 6.78 -65.95 -12.83
C LEU A 3 6.92 -64.78 -13.83
N ARG A 4 7.15 -65.06 -15.12
CA ARG A 4 7.27 -64.06 -16.19
C ARG A 4 5.94 -63.41 -16.56
N ASP A 5 4.84 -64.17 -16.56
CA ASP A 5 3.51 -63.63 -16.88
C ASP A 5 2.96 -62.82 -15.71
N PHE A 6 3.27 -63.22 -14.48
CA PHE A 6 2.92 -62.50 -13.25
C PHE A 6 3.59 -61.12 -13.19
N ASN A 7 4.89 -61.02 -13.51
CA ASN A 7 5.60 -59.73 -13.55
C ASN A 7 5.12 -58.81 -14.69
N ARG A 8 4.59 -59.36 -15.79
CA ARG A 8 4.05 -58.57 -16.91
C ARG A 8 2.70 -57.94 -16.55
N VAL A 9 1.80 -58.73 -15.96
CA VAL A 9 0.47 -58.26 -15.55
C VAL A 9 0.56 -57.28 -14.39
N ILE A 10 1.42 -57.53 -13.41
CA ILE A 10 1.68 -56.59 -12.29
C ILE A 10 2.19 -55.25 -12.82
N ARG A 11 3.14 -55.29 -13.76
CA ARG A 11 3.74 -54.08 -14.33
C ARG A 11 2.72 -53.27 -15.15
N GLU A 12 1.91 -53.90 -15.99
CA GLU A 12 0.86 -53.22 -16.77
C GLU A 12 -0.27 -52.67 -15.88
N THR A 13 -0.62 -53.37 -14.79
CA THR A 13 -1.67 -52.94 -13.84
C THR A 13 -1.19 -51.83 -12.90
N LEU A 14 0.10 -51.80 -12.54
CA LEU A 14 0.69 -50.74 -11.70
C LEU A 14 1.05 -49.48 -12.46
N PHE A 15 1.37 -49.55 -13.75
CA PHE A 15 1.77 -48.36 -14.52
C PHE A 15 0.62 -47.39 -14.74
N LEU A 16 -0.59 -47.91 -14.95
CA LEU A 16 -1.79 -47.12 -15.22
C LEU A 16 -2.16 -46.16 -14.06
N PRO A 17 -2.25 -46.59 -12.79
CA PRO A 17 -2.53 -45.68 -11.67
C PRO A 17 -1.38 -44.72 -11.38
N ILE A 18 -0.12 -45.12 -11.61
CA ILE A 18 1.04 -44.23 -11.42
C ILE A 18 1.05 -43.11 -12.45
N LEU A 19 0.78 -43.42 -13.73
CA LEU A 19 0.63 -42.42 -14.78
C LEU A 19 -0.52 -41.46 -14.49
N LEU A 20 -1.64 -41.97 -13.99
CA LEU A 20 -2.79 -41.18 -13.58
C LEU A 20 -2.44 -40.23 -12.42
N LEU A 21 -1.69 -40.71 -11.41
CA LEU A 21 -1.22 -39.88 -10.30
C LEU A 21 -0.24 -38.79 -10.76
N ILE A 22 0.67 -39.11 -11.68
CA ILE A 22 1.60 -38.13 -12.25
C ILE A 22 0.84 -37.09 -13.07
N ALA A 23 -0.14 -37.50 -13.88
CA ALA A 23 -0.98 -36.58 -14.65
C ALA A 23 -1.82 -35.69 -13.72
N LEU A 24 -2.37 -36.24 -12.63
CA LEU A 24 -3.12 -35.49 -11.63
C LEU A 24 -2.23 -34.49 -10.88
N ALA A 25 -1.00 -34.90 -10.54
CA ALA A 25 -0.02 -34.05 -9.88
C ALA A 25 0.49 -32.93 -10.81
N ALA A 26 0.71 -33.23 -12.10
CA ALA A 26 1.06 -32.25 -13.11
C ALA A 26 -0.09 -31.28 -13.39
N PHE A 27 -1.32 -31.78 -13.44
CA PHE A 27 -2.53 -30.96 -13.59
C PHE A 27 -2.75 -30.07 -12.37
N ALA A 28 -2.59 -30.60 -11.15
CA ALA A 28 -2.63 -29.81 -9.92
C ALA A 28 -1.51 -28.77 -9.87
N GLY A 29 -0.29 -29.12 -10.28
CA GLY A 29 0.84 -28.18 -10.36
C GLY A 29 0.60 -27.07 -11.39
N TRP A 30 0.07 -27.42 -12.57
CA TRP A 30 -0.31 -26.46 -13.60
C TRP A 30 -1.47 -25.56 -13.14
N GLN A 31 -2.44 -26.11 -12.42
CA GLN A 31 -3.56 -25.38 -11.85
C GLN A 31 -3.14 -24.47 -10.70
N ILE A 32 -2.18 -24.88 -9.87
CA ILE A 32 -1.54 -24.04 -8.84
C ILE A 32 -0.75 -22.90 -9.50
N GLN A 33 -0.08 -23.18 -10.63
CA GLN A 33 0.63 -22.16 -11.40
C GLN A 33 -0.34 -21.15 -12.03
N GLN A 34 -1.49 -21.62 -12.52
CA GLN A 34 -2.58 -20.78 -13.05
C GLN A 34 -3.29 -20.00 -11.93
N SER A 35 -3.34 -20.55 -10.71
CA SER A 35 -3.91 -19.94 -9.49
C SER A 35 -2.86 -19.17 -8.67
N SER A 36 -1.89 -18.53 -9.34
CA SER A 36 -0.92 -17.61 -8.72
C SER A 36 -1.12 -16.16 -9.18
N SER A 37 -2.34 -15.80 -9.63
CA SER A 37 -2.69 -14.43 -10.03
C SER A 37 -3.40 -13.63 -8.93
N ALA A 38 -3.80 -14.25 -7.81
CA ALA A 38 -4.46 -13.58 -6.69
C ALA A 38 -3.50 -13.06 -5.60
N LEU A 39 -2.31 -13.67 -5.43
CA LEU A 39 -1.37 -13.29 -4.37
C LEU A 39 -0.47 -12.09 -4.75
N THR A 40 -0.19 -11.89 -6.04
CA THR A 40 0.65 -10.78 -6.54
C THR A 40 -0.14 -9.47 -6.66
N ALA A 41 -1.46 -9.55 -6.88
CA ALA A 41 -2.35 -8.39 -6.88
C ALA A 41 -2.58 -7.81 -5.47
N ILE A 42 -2.46 -8.64 -4.43
CA ILE A 42 -2.54 -8.23 -3.03
C ILE A 42 -1.23 -7.52 -2.62
N ALA A 43 -0.06 -8.06 -2.97
CA ALA A 43 1.24 -7.49 -2.62
C ALA A 43 1.48 -6.06 -3.17
N ASN A 44 0.99 -5.74 -4.38
CA ASN A 44 1.17 -4.41 -4.98
C ASN A 44 0.20 -3.35 -4.43
N SER A 45 -1.00 -3.72 -3.99
CA SER A 45 -1.95 -2.77 -3.37
C SER A 45 -1.67 -2.54 -1.88
N ASP A 46 -1.05 -3.52 -1.21
CA ASP A 46 -0.58 -3.39 0.17
C ASP A 46 0.62 -2.44 0.26
N ALA A 47 1.50 -2.40 -0.77
CA ALA A 47 2.63 -1.48 -0.82
C ALA A 47 2.19 -0.01 -0.86
N MET A 48 1.22 0.36 -1.71
CA MET A 48 0.74 1.75 -1.79
C MET A 48 0.08 2.20 -0.47
N THR A 49 -0.73 1.33 0.12
CA THR A 49 -1.38 1.61 1.42
C THR A 49 -0.33 1.77 2.52
N ALA A 50 0.70 0.91 2.54
CA ALA A 50 1.80 1.02 3.48
C ALA A 50 2.58 2.33 3.32
N GLU A 51 2.82 2.78 2.09
CA GLU A 51 3.50 4.05 1.80
C GLU A 51 2.70 5.26 2.30
N ILE A 52 1.36 5.26 2.11
CA ILE A 52 0.49 6.31 2.64
C ILE A 52 0.51 6.32 4.17
N ASN A 53 0.47 5.14 4.80
CA ASN A 53 0.49 5.01 6.26
C ASN A 53 1.84 5.45 6.86
N GLU A 54 2.96 5.10 6.24
CA GLU A 54 4.28 5.53 6.71
C GLU A 54 4.45 7.05 6.55
N LEU A 55 3.99 7.62 5.43
CA LEU A 55 3.94 9.07 5.26
C LEU A 55 3.14 9.74 6.39
N GLN A 56 1.95 9.21 6.72
CA GLN A 56 1.12 9.73 7.81
C GLN A 56 1.84 9.69 9.15
N LYS A 57 2.47 8.56 9.47
CA LYS A 57 3.24 8.37 10.70
C LYS A 57 4.39 9.36 10.82
N LEU A 58 5.17 9.54 9.75
CA LEU A 58 6.29 10.49 9.75
C LEU A 58 5.83 11.94 9.97
N ILE A 59 4.68 12.33 9.40
CA ILE A 59 4.13 13.67 9.62
C ILE A 59 3.64 13.82 11.08
N ILE A 60 3.06 12.76 11.66
CA ILE A 60 2.71 12.72 13.09
C ILE A 60 3.96 12.83 13.97
N ASP A 61 5.08 12.21 13.60
CA ASP A 61 6.35 12.34 14.32
C ASP A 61 6.85 13.79 14.28
N GLN A 62 6.69 14.49 13.14
CA GLN A 62 6.98 15.92 13.07
C GLN A 62 6.08 16.74 13.99
N GLU A 63 4.77 16.50 13.99
CA GLU A 63 3.86 17.18 14.91
C GLU A 63 4.21 16.91 16.38
N THR A 64 4.53 15.66 16.71
CA THR A 64 4.90 15.24 18.07
C THR A 64 6.15 15.98 18.54
N GLY A 65 7.18 16.05 17.70
CA GLY A 65 8.39 16.80 18.00
C GLY A 65 8.17 18.30 18.16
N LEU A 66 7.37 18.88 17.26
CA LEU A 66 7.02 20.29 17.33
C LEU A 66 6.26 20.60 18.63
N ARG A 67 5.23 19.82 18.97
CA ARG A 67 4.45 20.02 20.20
C ARG A 67 5.28 19.84 21.47
N GLY A 68 6.19 18.88 21.47
CA GLY A 68 7.15 18.69 22.57
C GLY A 68 8.02 19.94 22.76
N TYR A 69 8.56 20.49 21.66
CA TYR A 69 9.31 21.75 21.70
C TYR A 69 8.44 22.92 22.14
N GLN A 70 7.19 23.00 21.67
CA GLN A 70 6.29 24.08 22.05
C GLN A 70 6.00 24.10 23.54
N LEU A 71 5.82 22.92 24.14
CA LEU A 71 5.52 22.76 25.55
C LEU A 71 6.74 23.04 26.46
N THR A 72 7.90 22.53 26.07
CA THR A 72 9.10 22.47 26.93
C THR A 72 10.16 23.52 26.60
N SER A 73 10.09 24.12 25.41
CA SER A 73 11.17 24.92 24.81
C SER A 73 12.51 24.18 24.68
N ASP A 74 12.55 22.85 24.84
CA ASP A 74 13.76 22.03 24.73
C ASP A 74 14.02 21.61 23.27
N PRO A 75 15.12 22.06 22.65
CA PRO A 75 15.48 21.67 21.28
C PRO A 75 15.62 20.16 21.08
N ALA A 76 15.87 19.37 22.13
CA ALA A 76 15.93 17.91 22.04
C ALA A 76 14.61 17.29 21.57
N MET A 77 13.48 17.95 21.85
CA MET A 77 12.16 17.51 21.38
C MET A 77 12.02 17.60 19.85
N LEU A 78 12.89 18.33 19.15
CA LEU A 78 12.87 18.44 17.69
C LEU A 78 13.55 17.27 16.97
N ALA A 79 14.10 16.29 17.70
CA ALA A 79 14.72 15.11 17.11
C ALA A 79 13.77 14.36 16.13
N PRO A 80 12.53 13.96 16.50
CA PRO A 80 11.60 13.31 15.56
C PRO A 80 11.19 14.23 14.39
N PHE A 81 11.07 15.55 14.62
CA PHE A 81 10.79 16.52 13.55
C PHE A 81 11.87 16.51 12.47
N ARG A 82 13.14 16.58 12.88
CA ARG A 82 14.27 16.59 11.96
C ARG A 82 14.47 15.24 11.28
N ALA A 83 14.29 14.14 12.02
CA ALA A 83 14.46 12.79 11.50
C ALA A 83 13.44 12.44 10.42
N ALA A 84 12.21 12.94 10.51
CA ALA A 84 11.14 12.64 9.56
C ALA A 84 11.19 13.46 8.26
N ALA A 85 11.92 14.58 8.21
CA ALA A 85 11.93 15.49 7.07
C ALA A 85 12.39 14.85 5.74
N GLU A 86 13.48 14.10 5.78
CA GLU A 86 14.03 13.45 4.58
C GLU A 86 13.19 12.25 4.12
N PRO A 87 12.75 11.34 5.03
CA PRO A 87 11.81 10.28 4.70
C PRO A 87 10.50 10.77 4.08
N ILE A 88 9.89 11.84 4.61
CA ILE A 88 8.64 12.41 4.05
C ILE A 88 8.80 12.78 2.59
N ARG A 89 9.89 13.48 2.25
CA ARG A 89 10.20 13.86 0.86
C ARG A 89 10.32 12.62 -0.04
N LYS A 90 11.03 11.58 0.43
CA LYS A 90 11.18 10.32 -0.31
C LYS A 90 9.84 9.63 -0.55
N HIS A 91 8.96 9.59 0.45
CA HIS A 91 7.64 8.99 0.30
C HIS A 91 6.76 9.76 -0.69
N PHE A 92 6.75 11.10 -0.66
CA PHE A 92 6.05 11.89 -1.68
C PHE A 92 6.57 11.60 -3.10
N ASP A 93 7.89 11.58 -3.28
CA ASP A 93 8.51 11.30 -4.57
C ASP A 93 8.20 9.88 -5.05
N HIS A 94 8.20 8.90 -4.14
CA HIS A 94 7.88 7.52 -4.44
C HIS A 94 6.40 7.33 -4.81
N LEU A 95 5.48 7.85 -4.00
CA LEU A 95 4.03 7.85 -4.28
C LEU A 95 3.74 8.47 -5.64
N ARG A 96 4.37 9.61 -5.97
CA ARG A 96 4.22 10.26 -7.28
C ARG A 96 4.69 9.36 -8.42
N ARG A 97 5.83 8.68 -8.29
CA ARG A 97 6.33 7.74 -9.31
C ARG A 97 5.39 6.55 -9.49
N VAL A 98 4.95 5.94 -8.39
CA VAL A 98 4.06 4.77 -8.40
C VAL A 98 2.72 5.12 -9.07
N ILE A 99 2.07 6.22 -8.68
CA ILE A 99 0.81 6.66 -9.28
C ILE A 99 1.02 7.00 -10.77
N SER A 100 2.13 7.66 -11.11
CA SER A 100 2.42 8.04 -12.50
C SER A 100 2.60 6.85 -13.43
N GLY A 101 3.06 5.70 -12.90
CA GLY A 101 3.22 4.44 -13.64
C GLY A 101 1.93 3.66 -13.87
N ARG A 102 0.79 4.08 -13.29
CA ARG A 102 -0.50 3.39 -13.44
C ARG A 102 -1.03 3.54 -14.88
N GLN A 103 -1.57 2.45 -15.44
CA GLN A 103 -2.14 2.41 -16.79
C GLN A 103 -3.53 3.08 -16.87
N ASP A 104 -4.29 3.05 -15.77
CA ASP A 104 -5.60 3.69 -15.70
C ASP A 104 -5.46 5.21 -15.58
N ALA A 105 -5.79 5.92 -16.67
CA ALA A 105 -5.66 7.38 -16.74
C ALA A 105 -6.62 8.12 -15.78
N SER A 106 -7.83 7.58 -15.56
CA SER A 106 -8.85 8.21 -14.72
C SER A 106 -8.46 8.12 -13.25
N HIS A 107 -8.09 6.93 -12.77
CA HIS A 107 -7.62 6.75 -11.39
C HIS A 107 -6.31 7.47 -11.14
N LYS A 108 -5.35 7.40 -12.07
CA LYS A 108 -4.07 8.12 -11.98
C LYS A 108 -4.26 9.61 -11.78
N THR A 109 -5.15 10.24 -12.54
CA THR A 109 -5.37 11.70 -12.46
C THR A 109 -5.94 12.09 -11.10
N ASN A 110 -6.96 11.36 -10.63
CA ASN A 110 -7.56 11.61 -9.31
C ASN A 110 -6.54 11.42 -8.18
N GLU A 111 -5.76 10.33 -8.20
CA GLU A 111 -4.76 10.04 -7.16
C GLU A 111 -3.61 11.05 -7.14
N LEU A 112 -3.14 11.51 -8.30
CA LEU A 112 -2.14 12.59 -8.38
C LEU A 112 -2.68 13.92 -7.83
N GLN A 113 -3.96 14.21 -8.08
CA GLN A 113 -4.62 15.40 -7.52
C GLN A 113 -4.74 15.32 -6.00
N GLN A 114 -5.13 14.15 -5.46
CA GLN A 114 -5.17 13.93 -4.01
C GLN A 114 -3.77 14.02 -3.39
N LEU A 115 -2.75 13.41 -4.01
CA LEU A 115 -1.37 13.50 -3.54
C LEU A 115 -0.86 14.95 -3.53
N THR A 116 -1.21 15.73 -4.56
CA THR A 116 -0.88 17.16 -4.62
C THR A 116 -1.55 17.93 -3.49
N THR A 117 -2.83 17.64 -3.23
CA THR A 117 -3.57 18.23 -2.10
C THR A 117 -2.90 17.91 -0.76
N VAL A 118 -2.46 16.68 -0.54
CA VAL A 118 -1.69 16.29 0.67
C VAL A 118 -0.40 17.10 0.76
N GLY A 119 0.34 17.22 -0.35
CA GLY A 119 1.55 18.04 -0.44
C GLY A 119 1.32 19.49 -0.07
N ASP A 120 0.28 20.12 -0.62
CA ASP A 120 -0.04 21.53 -0.37
C ASP A 120 -0.43 21.79 1.09
N ARG A 121 -1.25 20.91 1.68
CA ARG A 121 -1.62 20.99 3.10
C ARG A 121 -0.39 20.79 3.99
N TYR A 122 0.46 19.82 3.64
CA TYR A 122 1.70 19.57 4.36
C TYR A 122 2.65 20.77 4.32
N GLN A 123 2.83 21.40 3.15
CA GLN A 123 3.66 22.60 3.01
C GLN A 123 3.12 23.79 3.81
N LEU A 124 1.80 23.98 3.83
CA LEU A 124 1.18 25.02 4.65
C LEU A 124 1.44 24.79 6.15
N TRP A 125 1.31 23.55 6.61
CA TRP A 125 1.61 23.18 7.99
C TRP A 125 3.11 23.31 8.30
N LEU A 126 3.99 22.87 7.40
CA LEU A 126 5.44 22.98 7.57
C LEU A 126 5.88 24.44 7.60
N GLY A 127 5.30 25.31 6.78
CA GLY A 127 5.54 26.75 6.83
C GLY A 127 5.15 27.38 8.16
N PHE A 128 4.01 26.95 8.72
CA PHE A 128 3.62 27.32 10.09
C PHE A 128 4.63 26.81 11.12
N ALA A 129 5.02 25.53 11.05
CA ALA A 129 5.97 24.92 11.98
C ALA A 129 7.32 25.65 11.96
N MET A 130 7.88 25.91 10.77
CA MET A 130 9.12 26.70 10.63
C MET A 130 8.97 28.12 11.18
N GLY A 131 7.79 28.75 10.99
CA GLY A 131 7.48 30.03 11.60
C GLY A 131 7.47 30.00 13.13
N VAL A 132 7.02 28.90 13.73
CA VAL A 132 7.09 28.69 15.19
C VAL A 132 8.53 28.49 15.66
N LEU A 133 9.33 27.72 14.92
CA LEU A 133 10.74 27.46 15.27
C LEU A 133 11.62 28.72 15.23
N ASN A 134 11.23 29.74 14.45
CA ASN A 134 11.93 31.02 14.36
C ASN A 134 11.48 32.05 15.41
N LYS A 135 10.46 31.74 16.24
CA LYS A 135 9.99 32.64 17.29
C LYS A 135 10.75 32.43 18.60
N ASP A 136 10.74 33.47 19.42
CA ASP A 136 11.25 33.43 20.79
C ASP A 136 10.49 32.35 21.60
N PRO A 137 11.18 31.43 22.30
CA PRO A 137 10.57 30.37 23.11
C PRO A 137 9.46 30.85 24.05
N ALA A 138 9.54 32.09 24.56
CA ALA A 138 8.51 32.67 25.43
C ALA A 138 7.13 32.83 24.74
N ILE A 139 7.10 32.94 23.40
CA ILE A 139 5.89 33.13 22.59
C ILE A 139 5.37 31.78 22.06
N VAL A 140 6.19 30.74 22.09
CA VAL A 140 5.91 29.44 21.45
C VAL A 140 4.82 28.66 22.20
N ASN A 141 4.62 28.91 23.50
CA ASN A 141 3.63 28.24 24.35
C ASN A 141 2.22 28.85 24.30
N ASP A 142 1.94 29.75 23.34
CA ASP A 142 0.62 30.39 23.16
C ASP A 142 -0.47 29.37 22.76
N PRO A 143 -1.56 29.24 23.54
CA PRO A 143 -2.68 28.36 23.22
C PRO A 143 -3.28 28.59 21.83
N HIS A 144 -3.37 29.84 21.35
CA HIS A 144 -3.91 30.15 20.04
C HIS A 144 -3.00 29.67 18.90
N LEU A 145 -1.68 29.76 19.08
CA LEU A 145 -0.72 29.22 18.13
C LEU A 145 -0.80 27.69 18.08
N ASN A 146 -0.92 27.04 19.24
CA ASN A 146 -1.08 25.59 19.34
C ASN A 146 -2.35 25.10 18.67
N GLN A 147 -3.47 25.82 18.84
CA GLN A 147 -4.73 25.50 18.16
C GLN A 147 -4.60 25.63 16.64
N ARG A 148 -3.99 26.71 16.15
CA ARG A 148 -3.76 26.90 14.70
C ARG A 148 -2.89 25.79 14.11
N GLY A 149 -1.84 25.37 14.81
CA GLY A 149 -1.00 24.25 14.38
C GLY A 149 -1.78 22.93 14.30
N LYS A 150 -2.66 22.69 15.26
CA LYS A 150 -3.57 21.53 15.25
C LYS A 150 -4.54 21.59 14.07
N ASP A 151 -5.20 22.71 13.82
CA ASP A 151 -6.17 22.84 12.72
C ASP A 151 -5.51 22.58 11.36
N LEU A 152 -4.29 23.10 11.16
CA LEU A 152 -3.49 22.83 9.96
C LEU A 152 -3.15 21.35 9.85
N MET A 153 -2.76 20.70 10.94
CA MET A 153 -2.42 19.28 10.92
C MET A 153 -3.64 18.38 10.72
N ASP A 154 -4.79 18.74 11.26
CA ASP A 154 -6.06 18.05 11.01
C ASP A 154 -6.46 18.17 9.54
N SER A 155 -6.14 19.29 8.87
CA SER A 155 -6.32 19.43 7.42
C SER A 155 -5.39 18.50 6.60
N VAL A 156 -4.15 18.25 7.10
CA VAL A 156 -3.23 17.28 6.49
C VAL A 156 -3.76 15.86 6.65
N ARG A 157 -4.20 15.49 7.87
CA ARG A 157 -4.81 14.18 8.14
C ARG A 157 -6.02 13.92 7.23
N ALA A 158 -6.91 14.90 7.09
CA ALA A 158 -8.08 14.79 6.23
C ALA A 158 -7.70 14.58 4.75
N ALA A 159 -6.65 15.23 4.26
CA ALA A 159 -6.16 15.03 2.90
C ALA A 159 -5.56 13.63 2.70
N ILE A 160 -4.80 13.12 3.68
CA ILE A 160 -4.23 11.77 3.66
C ILE A 160 -5.36 10.72 3.68
N ASP A 161 -6.38 10.92 4.52
CA ASP A 161 -7.54 10.03 4.59
C ASP A 161 -8.31 9.99 3.26
N ALA A 162 -8.44 11.13 2.57
CA ALA A 162 -9.06 11.19 1.25
C ALA A 162 -8.26 10.42 0.19
N LEU A 163 -6.93 10.52 0.22
CA LEU A 163 -6.03 9.73 -0.63
C LEU A 163 -6.16 8.23 -0.33
N SER A 164 -6.14 7.84 0.94
CA SER A 164 -6.27 6.44 1.38
C SER A 164 -7.61 5.82 1.01
N LYS A 165 -8.71 6.56 1.16
CA LYS A 165 -10.05 6.14 0.72
C LYS A 165 -10.12 5.95 -0.79
N THR A 166 -9.50 6.85 -1.55
CA THR A 166 -9.41 6.73 -3.01
C THR A 166 -8.70 5.45 -3.41
N GLU A 167 -7.51 5.18 -2.85
CA GLU A 167 -6.74 3.96 -3.13
C GLU A 167 -7.54 2.70 -2.77
N THR A 168 -8.22 2.70 -1.62
CA THR A 168 -9.05 1.57 -1.19
C THR A 168 -10.21 1.32 -2.16
N SER A 169 -10.83 2.37 -2.70
CA SER A 169 -11.90 2.24 -3.70
C SER A 169 -11.36 1.66 -5.01
N VAL A 170 -10.25 2.19 -5.51
CA VAL A 170 -9.58 1.69 -6.72
C VAL A 170 -9.18 0.22 -6.56
N ARG A 171 -8.67 -0.16 -5.38
CA ARG A 171 -8.38 -1.56 -5.06
C ARG A 171 -9.61 -2.44 -5.16
N ARG A 172 -10.73 -2.04 -4.53
CA ARG A 172 -11.97 -2.83 -4.54
C ARG A 172 -12.51 -3.03 -5.95
N GLU A 173 -12.47 -1.99 -6.78
CA GLU A 173 -12.88 -2.06 -8.19
C GLU A 173 -12.01 -3.04 -8.97
N ARG A 174 -10.67 -2.93 -8.86
CA ARG A 174 -9.73 -3.87 -9.51
C ARG A 174 -9.92 -5.32 -9.05
N SER A 175 -10.14 -5.54 -7.76
CA SER A 175 -10.41 -6.87 -7.22
C SER A 175 -11.72 -7.46 -7.73
N ALA A 176 -12.78 -6.63 -7.86
CA ALA A 176 -14.05 -7.08 -8.43
C ALA A 176 -13.92 -7.46 -9.90
N SER A 177 -13.26 -6.63 -10.72
CA SER A 177 -13.02 -6.93 -12.14
C SER A 177 -12.18 -8.18 -12.35
N ALA A 178 -11.18 -8.43 -11.51
CA ALA A 178 -10.38 -9.65 -11.57
C ALA A 178 -11.20 -10.94 -11.31
N LEU A 179 -12.13 -10.89 -10.35
CA LEU A 179 -13.02 -12.01 -10.04
C LEU A 179 -14.06 -12.27 -11.14
N GLU A 180 -14.51 -11.22 -11.84
CA GLU A 180 -15.43 -11.37 -12.98
C GLU A 180 -14.75 -12.03 -14.20
N LEU A 181 -13.49 -11.69 -14.48
CA LEU A 181 -12.68 -12.32 -15.52
C LEU A 181 -12.50 -13.82 -15.26
N GLU A 182 -12.26 -14.22 -14.01
CA GLU A 182 -12.12 -15.63 -13.62
C GLU A 182 -13.41 -16.43 -13.84
N ARG A 183 -14.59 -15.84 -13.56
CA ARG A 183 -15.89 -16.50 -13.82
C ARG A 183 -16.17 -16.71 -15.30
N HIS A 184 -15.75 -15.80 -16.18
CA HIS A 184 -15.95 -15.94 -17.62
C HIS A 184 -15.02 -16.99 -18.26
N GLU A 185 -13.79 -17.14 -17.78
CA GLU A 185 -12.91 -18.23 -18.22
C GLU A 185 -13.45 -19.62 -17.82
N PHE A 186 -13.96 -19.76 -16.59
CA PHE A 186 -14.59 -21.03 -16.15
C PHE A 186 -15.85 -21.36 -16.97
N ALA A 187 -16.70 -20.38 -17.30
CA ALA A 187 -17.88 -20.64 -18.11
C ALA A 187 -17.54 -21.05 -19.55
N THR A 188 -16.45 -20.54 -20.11
CA THR A 188 -16.00 -20.88 -21.47
C THR A 188 -15.36 -22.27 -21.51
N LEU A 189 -14.64 -22.68 -20.45
CA LEU A 189 -14.04 -24.02 -20.32
C LEU A 189 -15.06 -25.12 -19.99
N VAL A 190 -16.20 -24.80 -19.37
CA VAL A 190 -17.24 -25.79 -19.02
C VAL A 190 -18.23 -26.03 -20.18
N VAL A 191 -18.27 -25.12 -21.16
CA VAL A 191 -19.19 -25.21 -22.32
C VAL A 191 -18.50 -25.74 -23.59
N ALA A 192 -17.17 -25.89 -23.60
CA ALA A 192 -16.39 -26.51 -24.67
C ALA A 192 -16.02 -27.96 -24.35
#